data_AF-A0A415RIH8-F1
#
_entry.id   AF-A0A415RIH8-F1
#
_cell.length_a   1.000
_cell.length_b   1.000
_cell.length_c   1.000
_cell.angle_alpha   90.00
_cell.angle_beta   90.00
_cell.angle_gamma   90.00
#
_symmetry.space_group_name_H-M   'P 1'
#
loop_
_entity.id
_entity.type
_entity.pdbx_description
1 polymer ?
#
loop_
_entity_poly.entity_id
_entity_poly.type
_entity_poly.pdbx_seq_one_letter_code
_entity_poly.pdbx_strand_id
1 'polypeptide(L)'
;MEETVLLYNIDKTEPGKAMISILKKLDVKVVIVKTKDLMNPVGYLLGNSDYKRSTDKIKEVPQDEMMVLSGFDDKQVDVLLQIFQKANIPFIPLKAIVTETNIEWSFLQLLNNVKNEYMHLTGMNKDISML
;
A
#
# COMPACT_ATOMS: atom_id res chain seq x y z
N MET A 1 17.12 3.97 -4.64
CA MET A 1 15.73 4.25 -5.06
C MET A 1 15.16 5.24 -4.07
N GLU A 2 14.40 6.24 -4.49
CA GLU A 2 13.74 7.19 -3.57
C GLU A 2 12.66 6.46 -2.75
N GLU A 3 12.63 6.68 -1.43
CA GLU A 3 11.59 6.15 -0.54
C GLU A 3 10.23 6.75 -0.91
N THR A 4 9.31 5.89 -1.36
CA THR A 4 7.99 6.30 -1.81
C THR A 4 6.91 5.41 -1.20
N VAL A 5 5.83 6.04 -0.73
CA VAL A 5 4.64 5.34 -0.25
C VAL A 5 3.45 5.66 -1.14
N LEU A 6 2.86 4.63 -1.74
CA LEU A 6 1.57 4.73 -2.44
C LEU A 6 0.45 4.50 -1.42
N LEU A 7 -0.55 5.39 -1.40
CA LEU A 7 -1.71 5.31 -0.51
C LEU A 7 -3.00 5.27 -1.33
N TYR A 8 -3.87 4.31 -1.01
CA TYR A 8 -5.20 4.17 -1.60
C TYR A 8 -6.27 4.22 -0.52
N ASN A 9 -7.29 5.07 -0.73
CA ASN A 9 -8.44 5.29 0.17
C ASN A 9 -8.13 5.73 1.62
N ILE A 10 -6.88 6.05 1.95
CA ILE A 10 -6.47 6.46 3.31
C ILE A 10 -6.57 7.98 3.52
N ASP A 11 -6.40 8.78 2.47
CA ASP A 11 -6.12 10.23 2.52
C ASP A 11 -7.28 11.11 3.02
N LYS A 12 -8.48 10.55 3.15
CA LYS A 12 -9.70 11.28 3.52
C LYS A 12 -10.00 11.28 5.01
N THR A 13 -9.32 10.44 5.79
CA THR A 13 -9.54 10.34 7.25
C THR A 13 -8.52 11.18 8.01
N GLU A 14 -8.87 11.64 9.22
CA GLU A 14 -7.91 12.36 10.08
C GLU A 14 -6.65 11.52 10.37
N PRO A 15 -6.75 10.21 10.67
CA PRO A 15 -5.56 9.37 10.80
C PRO A 15 -4.74 9.26 9.52
N GLY A 16 -5.38 9.20 8.35
CA GLY A 16 -4.66 9.19 7.08
C GLY A 16 -3.90 10.49 6.82
N LYS A 17 -4.49 11.65 7.13
CA LYS A 17 -3.79 12.95 7.07
C LYS A 17 -2.61 13.02 8.02
N ALA A 18 -2.75 12.47 9.22
CA ALA A 18 -1.65 12.39 10.19
C ALA A 18 -0.51 11.50 9.68
N MET A 19 -0.83 10.34 9.09
CA MET A 19 0.13 9.46 8.44
C MET A 19 0.88 10.15 7.30
N ILE A 20 0.17 10.84 6.39
CA ILE A 20 0.80 11.64 5.32
C ILE A 20 1.72 12.71 5.90
N SER A 21 1.32 13.35 7.00
CA SER A 21 2.14 14.37 7.66
C SER A 21 3.42 13.79 8.27
N ILE A 22 3.37 12.58 8.82
CA ILE A 22 4.54 11.85 9.33
C ILE A 22 5.47 11.49 8.17
N LEU A 23 4.95 10.89 7.10
CA LEU A 23 5.74 10.51 5.92
C LEU A 23 6.50 11.71 5.35
N LYS A 24 5.83 12.85 5.19
CA LYS A 24 6.47 14.09 4.71
C LYS A 24 7.57 14.60 5.65
N LYS A 25 7.40 14.49 6.98
CA LYS A 25 8.42 14.89 7.95
C LYS A 25 9.66 13.99 7.91
N LEU A 26 9.50 12.76 7.42
CA LEU A 26 10.57 11.78 7.22
C LEU A 26 11.20 11.88 5.81
N ASP A 27 10.85 12.91 5.03
CA ASP A 27 11.29 13.08 3.64
C ASP A 27 10.90 11.93 2.71
N VAL A 28 9.84 11.20 3.07
CA VAL A 28 9.26 10.13 2.24
C VAL A 28 8.28 10.73 1.24
N LYS A 29 8.45 10.37 -0.03
CA LYS A 29 7.53 10.76 -1.10
C LYS A 29 6.19 10.04 -0.94
N VAL A 30 5.10 10.77 -1.09
CA VAL A 30 3.74 10.22 -0.96
C VAL A 30 2.99 10.36 -2.29
N VAL A 31 2.43 9.25 -2.78
CA VAL A 31 1.59 9.22 -3.97
C VAL A 31 0.20 8.74 -3.59
N ILE A 32 -0.81 9.58 -3.80
CA ILE A 32 -2.21 9.17 -3.61
C ILE A 32 -2.71 8.49 -4.89
N VAL A 33 -2.98 7.19 -4.80
CA VAL A 33 -3.50 6.40 -5.91
C VAL A 33 -5.00 6.68 -6.05
N LYS A 34 -5.43 7.10 -7.24
CA LYS A 34 -6.85 7.35 -7.53
C LYS A 34 -7.47 6.14 -8.20
N THR A 35 -8.78 5.99 -8.11
CA THR A 35 -9.54 4.91 -8.77
C THR A 35 -9.20 4.75 -10.26
N LYS A 36 -9.01 5.87 -10.98
CA LYS A 36 -8.65 5.88 -12.40
C LYS A 36 -7.26 5.32 -12.72
N ASP A 37 -6.42 5.15 -11.70
CA ASP A 37 -5.02 4.74 -11.81
C ASP A 37 -4.81 3.30 -11.32
N LEU A 38 -5.86 2.63 -10.81
CA LEU A 38 -5.78 1.27 -10.25
C LEU A 38 -5.35 0.19 -11.25
N MET A 39 -5.61 0.42 -12.55
CA MET A 39 -5.19 -0.50 -13.61
C MET A 39 -3.73 -0.27 -14.05
N ASN A 40 -3.07 0.80 -13.60
CA ASN A 40 -1.69 1.06 -13.98
C ASN A 40 -0.73 0.18 -13.18
N PRO A 41 0.39 -0.24 -13.79
CA PRO A 41 1.47 -0.92 -13.07
C PRO A 41 1.98 -0.10 -11.88
N VAL A 42 2.36 -0.77 -10.80
CA VAL A 42 2.97 -0.14 -9.61
C VAL A 42 4.20 0.68 -10.02
N GLY A 43 5.05 0.16 -10.92
CA GLY A 43 6.21 0.88 -11.47
C GLY A 43 5.84 2.21 -12.13
N TYR A 44 4.72 2.25 -12.86
CA TYR A 44 4.22 3.51 -13.46
C TYR A 44 3.77 4.50 -12.38
N LEU A 45 3.07 4.02 -11.34
CA LEU A 45 2.62 4.85 -10.21
C LEU A 45 3.78 5.44 -9.39
N LEU A 46 4.93 4.76 -9.38
CA LEU A 46 6.17 5.24 -8.79
C LEU A 46 6.93 6.24 -9.69
N GLY A 47 6.46 6.47 -10.92
CA GLY A 47 7.09 7.39 -11.88
C GLY A 47 8.25 6.76 -12.66
N ASN A 48 8.37 5.44 -12.69
CA ASN A 48 9.36 4.77 -13.51
C ASN A 48 8.93 4.79 -14.99
N SER A 49 9.78 5.37 -15.85
CA SER A 49 9.55 5.55 -17.29
C SER A 49 9.47 4.25 -18.10
N ASP A 50 9.99 3.15 -17.56
CA ASP A 50 9.96 1.84 -18.22
C ASP A 50 8.53 1.24 -18.24
N TYR A 51 7.66 1.74 -17.37
CA TYR A 51 6.28 1.28 -17.25
C TYR A 51 5.32 2.26 -17.94
N LYS A 52 4.29 1.72 -18.58
CA LYS A 52 3.29 2.49 -19.30
C LYS A 52 1.95 2.48 -18.57
N ARG A 53 1.21 3.57 -18.74
CA ARG A 53 -0.17 3.68 -18.29
C ARG A 53 -1.02 2.59 -18.96
N SER A 54 -1.88 1.94 -18.19
CA SER A 54 -2.85 0.98 -18.74
C SER A 54 -4.01 1.69 -19.44
N THR A 55 -4.55 1.04 -20.46
CA THR A 55 -5.80 1.42 -21.13
C THR A 55 -7.01 0.65 -20.60
N ASP A 56 -6.79 -0.28 -19.67
CA ASP A 56 -7.84 -1.14 -19.16
C ASP A 56 -8.83 -0.36 -18.30
N LYS A 57 -10.07 -0.83 -18.34
CA LYS A 57 -11.15 -0.29 -17.53
C LYS A 57 -11.31 -1.12 -16.27
N ILE A 58 -11.42 -0.44 -15.14
CA ILE A 58 -11.80 -1.06 -13.89
C ILE A 58 -13.27 -1.51 -13.95
N LYS A 59 -13.52 -2.77 -13.56
CA LYS A 59 -14.88 -3.34 -13.50
C LYS A 59 -15.55 -3.04 -12.17
N GLU A 60 -14.79 -3.13 -11.08
CA GLU A 60 -15.26 -2.95 -9.72
C GLU A 60 -14.24 -2.11 -8.94
N VAL A 61 -14.73 -1.13 -8.19
CA VAL A 61 -13.89 -0.21 -7.42
C VAL A 61 -13.78 -0.71 -5.98
N PRO A 62 -12.61 -1.22 -5.55
CA PRO A 62 -12.43 -1.67 -4.18
C PRO A 62 -12.61 -0.50 -3.20
N GLN A 63 -13.24 -0.76 -2.07
CA GLN A 63 -13.37 0.22 -0.98
C GLN A 63 -12.27 0.06 0.07
N ASP A 64 -11.41 -0.95 -0.10
CA ASP A 64 -10.33 -1.25 0.84
C ASP A 64 -9.31 -0.09 0.92
N GLU A 65 -8.73 0.08 2.10
CA GLU A 65 -7.58 0.95 2.34
C GLU A 65 -6.29 0.16 2.12
N MET A 66 -5.30 0.74 1.44
CA MET A 66 -4.03 0.06 1.18
C MET A 66 -2.84 1.01 1.18
N MET A 67 -1.71 0.52 1.71
CA MET A 67 -0.41 1.19 1.69
C MET A 67 0.65 0.33 0.98
N VAL A 68 1.40 0.90 0.04
CA VAL A 68 2.51 0.20 -0.64
C VAL A 68 3.80 0.96 -0.44
N LEU A 69 4.84 0.29 0.07
CA LEU A 69 6.14 0.86 0.41
C LEU A 69 7.17 0.50 -0.67
N SER A 70 7.89 1.48 -1.17
CA SER A 70 8.91 1.30 -2.21
C SER A 70 10.22 1.96 -1.81
N GLY A 71 11.34 1.26 -2.01
CA GLY A 71 12.67 1.78 -1.71
C GLY A 71 13.09 1.73 -0.23
N PHE A 72 12.35 1.00 0.60
CA PHE A 72 12.66 0.79 2.01
C PHE A 72 13.40 -0.53 2.21
N ASP A 73 14.37 -0.56 3.13
CA ASP A 73 14.86 -1.79 3.73
C ASP A 73 13.98 -2.26 4.92
N ASP A 74 14.16 -3.50 5.36
CA ASP A 74 13.35 -4.11 6.43
C ASP A 74 13.39 -3.29 7.73
N LYS A 75 14.55 -2.75 8.10
CA LYS A 75 14.69 -1.94 9.33
C LYS A 75 13.94 -0.63 9.20
N GLN A 76 13.98 0.00 8.03
CA GLN A 76 13.26 1.25 7.78
C GLN A 76 11.74 1.04 7.81
N VAL A 77 11.25 -0.08 7.25
CA VAL A 77 9.84 -0.47 7.34
C VAL A 77 9.44 -0.64 8.81
N ASP A 78 10.21 -1.40 9.60
CA ASP A 78 9.92 -1.62 11.02
C ASP A 78 9.88 -0.31 11.81
N VAL A 79 10.85 0.59 11.58
CA VAL A 79 10.90 1.91 12.23
C VAL A 79 9.68 2.75 11.84
N LEU A 80 9.32 2.79 10.56
CA LEU A 80 8.16 3.55 10.08
C LEU A 80 6.86 3.05 10.72
N LEU A 81 6.67 1.72 10.78
CA LEU A 81 5.50 1.12 11.41
C LEU A 81 5.45 1.38 12.92
N GLN A 82 6.59 1.43 13.60
CA GLN A 82 6.65 1.82 15.02
C GLN A 82 6.30 3.29 15.23
N ILE A 83 6.73 4.19 14.33
CA ILE A 83 6.37 5.61 14.39
C ILE A 83 4.86 5.77 14.24
N PHE A 84 4.24 5.07 13.29
CA PHE A 84 2.78 5.08 13.12
C PHE A 84 2.04 4.57 14.37
N GLN A 85 2.51 3.47 14.97
CA GLN A 85 1.93 2.95 16.21
C GLN A 85 2.04 3.97 17.36
N LYS A 86 3.21 4.58 17.57
CA LYS A 86 3.41 5.61 18.60
C LYS A 86 2.56 6.86 18.37
N ALA A 87 2.21 7.15 17.11
CA ALA A 87 1.35 8.25 16.73
C ALA A 87 -0.16 7.90 16.76
N ASN A 88 -0.53 6.71 17.26
CA ASN A 88 -1.91 6.20 17.29
C ASN A 88 -2.59 6.16 15.92
N ILE A 89 -1.80 5.93 14.85
CA ILE A 89 -2.35 5.68 13.52
C ILE A 89 -2.98 4.28 13.52
N PRO A 90 -4.25 4.13 13.09
CA PRO A 90 -4.92 2.84 13.00
C PRO A 90 -4.10 1.84 12.19
N PHE A 91 -4.22 0.57 12.58
CA PHE A 91 -3.59 -0.52 11.87
C PHE A 91 -4.13 -0.62 10.43
N ILE A 92 -3.24 -0.52 9.44
CA ILE A 92 -3.56 -0.78 8.04
C ILE A 92 -3.29 -2.27 7.76
N PRO A 93 -4.33 -3.09 7.51
CA PRO A 93 -4.14 -4.52 7.26
C PRO A 93 -3.49 -4.77 5.91
N LEU A 94 -3.94 -4.08 4.86
CA LEU A 94 -3.43 -4.28 3.51
C LEU A 94 -2.20 -3.40 3.29
N LYS A 95 -1.03 -4.02 3.42
CA LYS A 95 0.25 -3.38 3.15
C LYS A 95 1.17 -4.30 2.35
N ALA A 96 1.97 -3.72 1.46
CA ALA A 96 2.93 -4.45 0.63
C ALA A 96 4.24 -3.69 0.48
N ILE A 97 5.33 -4.43 0.32
CA ILE A 97 6.62 -3.89 -0.14
C ILE A 97 6.71 -4.14 -1.65
N VAL A 98 7.19 -3.15 -2.39
CA VAL A 98 7.45 -3.31 -3.83
C VAL A 98 8.63 -4.26 -4.03
N THR A 99 8.44 -5.26 -4.90
CA THR A 99 9.44 -6.25 -5.27
C THR A 99 9.62 -6.26 -6.78
N GLU A 100 10.66 -6.95 -7.26
CA GLU A 100 10.90 -7.17 -8.69
C GLU A 100 9.70 -7.83 -9.39
N THR A 101 8.93 -8.64 -8.67
CA THR A 101 7.76 -9.32 -9.24
C THR A 101 6.54 -8.42 -9.30
N ASN A 102 6.23 -7.70 -8.21
CA ASN A 102 4.95 -6.98 -8.11
C ASN A 102 5.00 -5.56 -8.70
N ILE A 103 6.18 -5.04 -9.04
CA ILE A 103 6.33 -3.74 -9.69
C ILE A 103 5.65 -3.70 -11.07
N GLU A 104 5.56 -4.84 -11.75
CA GLU A 104 4.89 -4.98 -13.05
C GLU A 104 3.36 -5.12 -12.92
N TRP A 105 2.87 -5.44 -11.73
CA TRP A 105 1.45 -5.68 -11.52
C TRP A 105 0.68 -4.37 -11.50
N SER A 106 -0.55 -4.40 -12.00
CA SER A 106 -1.49 -3.30 -11.71
C SER A 106 -1.70 -3.17 -10.21
N PHE A 107 -1.95 -1.95 -9.73
CA PHE A 107 -2.25 -1.73 -8.31
C PHE A 107 -3.43 -2.60 -7.84
N LEU A 108 -4.46 -2.79 -8.68
CA LEU A 108 -5.60 -3.65 -8.36
C LEU A 108 -5.20 -5.12 -8.19
N GLN A 109 -4.29 -5.64 -9.02
CA GLN A 109 -3.78 -7.00 -8.87
C GLN A 109 -3.03 -7.16 -7.54
N LEU A 110 -2.16 -6.21 -7.20
CA LEU A 110 -1.43 -6.22 -5.93
C LEU A 110 -2.39 -6.14 -4.73
N LEU A 111 -3.39 -5.26 -4.78
CA LEU A 111 -4.41 -5.14 -3.74
C LEU A 111 -5.14 -6.46 -3.51
N ASN A 112 -5.61 -7.09 -4.59
CA ASN A 112 -6.34 -8.35 -4.50
C ASN A 112 -5.45 -9.48 -3.94
N ASN A 113 -4.18 -9.54 -4.33
CA ASN A 113 -3.23 -10.52 -3.80
C ASN A 113 -3.05 -10.36 -2.28
N VAL A 114 -2.74 -9.14 -1.83
CA VAL A 114 -2.52 -8.83 -0.40
C VAL A 114 -3.78 -9.07 0.42
N LYS A 115 -4.96 -8.74 -0.14
CA LYS A 115 -6.25 -9.02 0.49
C LYS A 115 -6.48 -10.51 0.67
N ASN A 116 -6.20 -11.31 -0.36
CA ASN A 116 -6.34 -12.77 -0.29
C ASN A 116 -5.38 -13.39 0.74
N GLU A 117 -4.13 -12.93 0.79
CA GLU A 117 -3.13 -13.34 1.79
C GLU A 117 -3.59 -12.98 3.20
N TYR A 118 -4.04 -11.74 3.41
CA TYR A 118 -4.56 -11.29 4.70
C TYR A 118 -5.76 -12.12 5.15
N MET A 119 -6.70 -12.42 4.25
CA MET A 119 -7.85 -13.28 4.53
C MET A 119 -7.44 -14.71 4.90
N HIS A 120 -6.45 -15.29 4.23
CA HIS A 120 -5.94 -16.62 4.58
C HIS A 120 -5.30 -16.63 5.96
N LEU A 121 -4.40 -15.69 6.24
CA LEU A 121 -3.69 -15.63 7.53
C LEU A 121 -4.63 -15.36 8.70
N THR A 122 -5.59 -14.44 8.53
CA THR A 122 -6.56 -14.11 9.59
C THR A 122 -7.70 -15.12 9.70
N GLY A 123 -8.06 -15.79 8.60
CA GLY A 123 -8.99 -16.92 8.59
C GLY A 123 -8.41 -18.14 9.31
N MET A 124 -7.16 -18.51 9.01
CA MET A 124 -6.46 -19.60 9.70
C MET A 124 -6.26 -19.32 11.21
N ASN A 125 -6.03 -18.06 11.59
CA ASN A 125 -5.91 -17.68 13.01
C ASN A 125 -7.22 -17.86 13.79
N LYS A 126 -8.40 -17.82 13.15
CA LYS A 126 -9.68 -18.11 13.84
C LYS A 126 -9.85 -19.61 14.11
N ASP A 127 -9.42 -20.47 13.19
CA ASP A 127 -9.56 -21.93 13.33
C ASP A 127 -8.62 -22.53 14.40
N ILE A 128 -7.43 -21.94 14.60
CA ILE A 128 -6.48 -22.37 15.64
C ILE A 128 -6.92 -21.88 17.04
N SER A 129 -7.71 -20.81 17.13
CA SER A 129 -8.25 -20.31 18.41
C SER A 129 -9.49 -21.06 18.91
N MET A 130 -9.99 -22.04 18.16
CA MET A 130 -11.11 -22.91 18.53
C MET A 130 -10.71 -24.36 18.84
N LEU A 131 -9.40 -24.63 18.98
CA LEU A 131 -8.83 -25.89 19.48
C LEU A 131 -8.07 -25.63 20.78
#